data_AF-A0AAV5TKW1-F1
#
_entry.id   AF-A0AAV5TKW1-F1
#
_cell.length_a   1.000
_cell.length_b   1.000
_cell.length_c   1.000
_cell.angle_alpha   90.00
_cell.angle_beta   90.00
_cell.angle_gamma   90.00
#
_symmetry.space_group_name_H-M   'P 1'
#
loop_
_entity.id
_entity.type
_entity.pdbx_description
1 polymer ?
#
loop_
_entity_poly.entity_id
_entity_poly.type
_entity_poly.pdbx_seq_one_letter_code
_entity_poly.pdbx_strand_id
1 'polypeptide(L)'
;MAFSSFSIISYLRNSKLMSEKSRKMQYALFRMLACQTAIPVVLVHGCAGAQLFVPLIGLNIELYSDFSTVFLSFFTPLDSLIVILLIRDYRNAVWSVATICFKF
;
A
#
# COMPACT_ATOMS: atom_id res chain seq x y z
N MET A 1 13.95 6.64 6.28
CA MET A 1 12.92 5.68 6.74
C MET A 1 13.26 4.22 6.45
N ALA A 2 13.77 3.86 5.25
CA ALA A 2 14.08 2.47 4.90
C ALA A 2 15.05 1.75 5.86
N PHE A 3 16.08 2.44 6.35
CA PHE A 3 17.04 1.89 7.31
C PHE A 3 16.41 1.53 8.67
N SER A 4 15.53 2.39 9.17
CA SER A 4 14.75 2.19 10.39
C SER A 4 13.82 0.99 10.24
N SER A 5 13.18 0.86 9.07
CA SER A 5 12.32 -0.28 8.74
C SER A 5 13.07 -1.60 8.73
N PHE A 6 14.28 -1.60 8.16
CA PHE A 6 15.14 -2.78 8.15
C PHE A 6 15.60 -3.17 9.57
N SER A 7 15.88 -2.18 10.41
CA SER A 7 16.26 -2.37 11.82
C SER A 7 15.11 -2.99 12.63
N ILE A 8 13.87 -2.51 12.44
CA ILE A 8 12.67 -3.05 13.10
C ILE A 8 12.40 -4.49 12.68
N ILE A 9 12.52 -4.80 11.38
CA ILE A 9 12.38 -6.17 10.87
C ILE A 9 13.43 -7.11 11.47
N SER A 10 14.68 -6.65 11.54
CA SER A 10 15.77 -7.43 12.13
C SER A 10 15.57 -7.65 13.64
N TYR A 11 15.04 -6.66 14.35
CA TYR A 11 14.72 -6.76 15.77
C TYR A 11 13.53 -7.70 16.02
N LEU A 12 12.46 -7.60 15.23
CA LEU A 12 11.30 -8.51 15.29
C LEU A 12 11.66 -9.96 14.94
N ARG A 13 12.69 -10.17 14.10
CA ARG A 13 13.17 -11.52 13.75
C ARG A 13 13.97 -12.17 14.90
N ASN A 14 14.76 -11.40 15.63
CA ASN A 14 15.64 -11.92 16.69
C ASN A 14 15.07 -11.85 18.11
N SER A 15 13.98 -11.11 18.33
CA SER A 15 13.35 -11.01 19.65
C SER A 15 12.49 -12.25 19.96
N LYS A 16 12.87 -12.98 21.02
CA LYS A 16 12.05 -14.08 21.61
C LYS A 16 10.95 -13.58 22.55
N LEU A 17 10.86 -12.27 22.77
CA LEU A 17 9.90 -11.64 23.70
C LEU A 17 8.43 -11.79 23.27
N MET A 18 8.15 -12.11 22.00
CA MET A 18 6.79 -12.13 21.47
C MET A 18 6.39 -13.53 20.97
N SER A 19 5.13 -13.90 21.25
CA SER A 19 4.48 -15.09 20.70
C SER A 19 4.57 -15.13 19.18
N GLU A 20 4.75 -16.34 18.63
CA GLU A 20 4.87 -16.55 17.19
C GLU A 20 3.70 -16.00 16.38
N LYS A 21 2.48 -16.05 16.95
CA LYS A 21 1.27 -15.53 16.31
C LYS A 21 1.33 -14.02 16.18
N SER A 22 1.60 -13.32 17.29
CA SER A 22 1.71 -11.85 17.30
C SER A 22 2.88 -11.36 16.44
N ARG A 23 3.98 -12.11 16.40
CA ARG A 23 5.14 -11.82 15.53
C ARG A 23 4.80 -11.85 14.05
N LYS A 24 4.09 -12.89 13.60
CA LYS A 24 3.65 -13.00 12.20
C LYS A 24 2.72 -11.86 11.82
N MET A 25 1.79 -11.50 12.71
CA MET A 25 0.85 -10.40 12.49
C MET A 25 1.56 -9.05 12.41
N GLN A 26 2.43 -8.71 13.37
CA GLN A 26 3.16 -7.44 13.36
C GLN A 26 4.08 -7.32 12.13
N TYR A 27 4.74 -8.40 11.72
CA TYR A 27 5.55 -8.41 10.51
C TYR A 27 4.70 -8.16 9.25
N ALA A 28 3.53 -8.78 9.16
CA ALA A 28 2.61 -8.57 8.04
C ALA A 28 2.08 -7.12 8.00
N LEU A 29 1.73 -6.55 9.15
CA LEU A 29 1.27 -5.17 9.27
C LEU A 29 2.38 -4.19 8.86
N PHE A 30 3.61 -4.41 9.32
CA PHE A 30 4.74 -3.55 9.00
C PHE A 30 5.10 -3.61 7.51
N ARG A 31 5.11 -4.82 6.93
CA ARG A 31 5.34 -5.00 5.49
C ARG A 31 4.24 -4.35 4.66
N MET A 32 2.99 -4.45 5.11
CA MET A 32 1.86 -3.82 4.45
C MET A 32 2.00 -2.30 4.49
N LEU A 33 2.27 -1.73 5.65
CA LEU A 33 2.48 -0.30 5.79
C LEU A 33 3.61 0.19 4.85
N ALA A 34 4.71 -0.55 4.75
CA ALA A 34 5.79 -0.22 3.82
C ALA A 34 5.34 -0.23 2.34
N CYS A 35 4.59 -1.25 1.90
CA CYS A 35 4.03 -1.31 0.54
C CYS A 35 2.99 -0.19 0.31
N GLN A 36 2.11 0.02 1.28
CA GLN A 36 1.04 1.01 1.27
C GLN A 36 1.59 2.43 1.18
N THR A 37 2.77 2.69 1.78
CA THR A 37 3.41 4.02 1.68
C THR A 37 4.20 4.18 0.39
N ALA A 38 4.81 3.10 -0.13
CA ALA A 38 5.61 3.16 -1.36
C ALA A 38 4.75 3.50 -2.60
N ILE A 39 3.52 3.00 -2.65
CA ILE A 39 2.62 3.19 -3.79
C ILE A 39 2.17 4.63 -4.00
N PRO A 40 1.64 5.36 -3.01
CA PRO A 40 1.29 6.76 -3.17
C PRO A 40 2.53 7.63 -3.41
N VAL A 41 3.70 7.24 -2.89
CA VAL A 41 4.96 7.92 -3.25
C VAL A 41 5.25 7.76 -4.75
N VAL A 42 5.07 6.58 -5.32
CA VAL A 42 5.32 6.38 -6.76
C VAL A 42 4.20 6.97 -7.62
N LEU A 43 2.94 6.70 -7.30
CA LEU A 43 1.78 7.14 -8.09
C LEU A 43 1.51 8.63 -7.90
N VAL A 44 1.40 9.11 -6.67
CA VAL A 44 1.01 10.50 -6.40
C VAL A 44 2.19 11.44 -6.57
N HIS A 45 3.35 11.16 -5.97
CA HIS A 45 4.51 12.06 -6.14
C HIS A 45 5.14 11.92 -7.53
N GLY A 46 5.04 10.75 -8.17
CA GLY A 46 5.45 10.59 -9.57
C GLY A 46 4.58 11.43 -10.51
N CYS A 47 3.24 11.33 -10.40
CA CYS A 47 2.33 12.13 -11.21
C CYS A 47 2.45 13.62 -10.92
N ALA A 48 2.42 14.03 -9.64
CA ALA A 48 2.54 15.43 -9.25
C ALA A 48 3.90 16.04 -9.65
N GLY A 49 4.98 15.27 -9.49
CA GLY A 49 6.32 15.69 -9.90
C GLY A 49 6.43 15.89 -11.40
N ALA A 50 5.93 14.93 -12.20
CA ALA A 50 5.92 15.07 -13.65
C ALA A 50 5.00 16.22 -14.13
N GLN A 51 3.91 16.51 -13.43
CA GLN A 51 3.05 17.69 -13.66
C GLN A 51 3.83 19.02 -13.62
N LEU A 52 4.90 19.11 -12.82
CA LEU A 52 5.77 20.29 -12.76
C LEU A 52 6.73 20.38 -13.95
N PHE A 53 7.12 19.25 -14.54
CA PHE A 53 8.05 19.19 -15.68
C PHE A 53 7.35 19.26 -17.05
N VAL A 54 6.10 18.83 -17.16
CA VAL A 54 5.27 18.92 -18.38
C VAL A 54 5.24 20.33 -19.00
N PRO A 55 4.99 21.43 -18.24
CA PRO A 55 5.01 22.78 -18.82
C PRO A 55 6.40 23.22 -19.31
N LEU A 56 7.48 22.69 -18.72
CA LEU A 56 8.87 23.00 -19.14
C LEU A 56 9.24 22.35 -20.48
N ILE A 57 8.56 21.24 -20.85
CA ILE A 57 8.79 20.50 -22.10
C ILE A 57 7.84 20.97 -23.22
N GLY A 58 6.86 21.84 -22.90
CA GLY A 58 5.87 22.33 -23.85
C GLY A 58 4.80 21.29 -24.22
N LEU A 59 4.60 20.28 -23.37
CA LEU A 59 3.57 19.25 -23.55
C LEU A 59 2.20 19.76 -23.07
N ASN A 60 1.13 19.22 -23.67
CA ASN A 60 -0.26 19.56 -23.32
C ASN A 60 -0.59 19.14 -21.88
N ILE A 61 -0.80 20.12 -21.01
CA ILE A 61 -1.06 19.94 -19.57
C ILE A 61 -2.43 19.31 -19.32
N GLU A 62 -3.43 19.64 -20.14
CA GLU A 62 -4.82 19.15 -19.99
C GLU A 62 -4.89 17.61 -20.04
N LEU A 63 -4.32 16.99 -21.08
CA LEU A 63 -4.34 15.52 -21.20
C LEU A 63 -3.62 14.87 -20.02
N TYR A 64 -2.46 15.40 -19.62
CA TYR A 64 -1.71 14.86 -18.51
C TYR A 64 -2.46 14.96 -17.18
N SER A 65 -3.16 16.09 -16.95
CA SER A 65 -3.97 16.32 -15.76
C SER A 65 -5.15 15.35 -15.66
N ASP A 66 -5.80 15.06 -16.80
CA ASP A 66 -6.91 14.09 -16.85
C ASP A 66 -6.43 12.67 -16.50
N PHE A 67 -5.31 12.24 -17.09
CA PHE A 67 -4.71 10.95 -16.75
C PHE A 67 -4.30 10.87 -15.29
N SER A 68 -3.62 11.89 -14.76
CA SER A 68 -3.20 11.99 -13.36
C SER A 68 -4.40 11.85 -12.39
N THR A 69 -5.52 12.50 -12.71
CA THR A 69 -6.76 12.45 -11.90
C THR A 69 -7.38 11.05 -11.85
N VAL A 70 -7.34 10.31 -12.98
CA VAL A 70 -7.79 8.91 -13.02
C VAL A 70 -6.89 8.04 -12.15
N PHE A 71 -5.56 8.15 -12.28
CA PHE A 71 -4.62 7.40 -11.44
C PHE A 71 -4.78 7.71 -9.94
N LEU A 72 -5.04 8.97 -9.61
CA LEU A 72 -5.33 9.39 -8.24
C LEU A 72 -6.64 8.75 -7.74
N SER A 73 -7.69 8.71 -8.56
CA SER A 73 -8.95 8.07 -8.15
C SER A 73 -8.78 6.57 -7.88
N PHE A 74 -7.85 5.90 -8.57
CA PHE A 74 -7.51 4.49 -8.32
C PHE A 74 -6.56 4.26 -7.13
N PHE A 75 -5.87 5.29 -6.60
CA PHE A 75 -4.93 5.08 -5.48
C PHE A 75 -5.66 4.56 -4.24
N THR A 76 -6.79 5.16 -3.86
CA THR A 76 -7.57 4.82 -2.65
C THR A 76 -8.06 3.36 -2.66
N PRO A 77 -8.67 2.85 -3.74
CA PRO A 77 -9.07 1.45 -3.80
C PRO A 77 -7.87 0.50 -3.87
N LEU A 78 -6.78 0.84 -4.57
CA LEU A 78 -5.58 0.00 -4.62
C LEU A 78 -4.88 -0.12 -3.26
N ASP A 79 -4.83 0.98 -2.52
CA ASP A 79 -4.32 1.05 -1.15
C ASP A 79 -5.06 0.05 -0.24
N SER A 80 -6.41 0.12 -0.26
CA SER A 80 -7.27 -0.79 0.49
C SER A 80 -7.15 -2.25 0.04
N LEU A 81 -7.00 -2.49 -1.27
CA LEU A 81 -6.83 -3.83 -1.84
C LEU A 81 -5.56 -4.51 -1.32
N ILE A 82 -4.47 -3.76 -1.21
CA ILE A 82 -3.18 -4.28 -0.75
C ILE A 82 -3.20 -4.67 0.71
N VAL A 83 -3.88 -3.90 1.56
CA VAL A 83 -4.12 -4.26 2.97
C VAL A 83 -4.76 -5.64 3.05
N ILE A 84 -5.82 -5.86 2.27
CA ILE A 84 -6.58 -7.10 2.24
C ILE A 84 -5.75 -8.25 1.67
N LEU A 85 -5.00 -8.04 0.59
CA LEU A 85 -4.23 -9.09 -0.07
C LEU A 85 -2.99 -9.52 0.75
N LEU A 86 -2.34 -8.59 1.44
CA LEU A 86 -1.04 -8.82 2.08
C LEU A 86 -1.16 -9.45 3.48
N ILE A 87 -2.24 -9.16 4.22
CA ILE A 87 -2.54 -9.85 5.49
C ILE A 87 -3.41 -11.08 5.21
N ARG A 88 -2.84 -12.27 5.43
CA ARG A 88 -3.55 -13.55 5.27
C ARG A 88 -4.79 -13.67 6.15
N ASP A 89 -4.74 -13.16 7.38
CA ASP A 89 -5.88 -13.16 8.29
C ASP A 89 -7.05 -12.29 7.77
N TYR A 90 -6.74 -11.16 7.12
CA TYR A 90 -7.74 -10.32 6.46
C TYR A 90 -8.38 -11.05 5.28
N ARG A 91 -7.59 -11.73 4.44
CA ARG A 91 -8.15 -12.54 3.35
C ARG A 91 -9.14 -13.56 3.89
N ASN A 92 -8.77 -14.32 4.91
CA ASN A 92 -9.64 -15.34 5.49
C ASN A 92 -10.92 -14.72 6.08
N ALA A 93 -10.82 -13.55 6.72
CA ALA A 93 -11.99 -12.82 7.20
C ALA A 93 -12.89 -12.35 6.04
N VAL A 94 -12.32 -11.82 4.95
CA VAL A 94 -13.07 -11.41 3.76
C VAL A 94 -13.76 -12.60 3.09
N TRP A 95 -13.10 -13.76 2.96
CA TRP A 95 -13.73 -14.98 2.45
C TRP A 95 -14.86 -15.46 3.37
N SER A 96 -14.68 -15.37 4.69
CA SER A 96 -15.72 -15.71 5.66
C SER A 96 -16.94 -14.79 5.53
N VAL A 97 -16.73 -13.47 5.44
CA VAL A 97 -17.79 -12.49 5.26
C VAL A 97 -18.47 -12.64 3.90
N ALA A 98 -17.70 -12.84 2.83
CA ALA A 98 -18.23 -13.06 1.49
C ALA A 98 -19.09 -14.33 1.43
N THR A 99 -18.69 -15.40 2.11
CA THR A 99 -19.48 -16.65 2.17
C THR A 99 -20.78 -16.46 2.95
N ILE A 100 -20.79 -15.64 4.00
CA ILE A 100 -22.02 -15.28 4.74
C ILE A 100 -22.93 -14.42 3.85
N CYS A 101 -22.37 -13.43 3.16
CA CYS A 101 -23.11 -12.50 2.31
C CYS A 101 -23.70 -13.18 1.06
N PHE A 102 -23.09 -14.26 0.57
CA PHE A 102 -23.59 -15.05 -0.57
C PHE A 102 -24.60 -16.13 -0.16
N LYS A 103 -24.88 -16.28 1.14
CA LYS A 103 -25.78 -17.30 1.69
C LYS A 103 -27.15 -16.74 2.10
N PHE A 104 -27.44 -15.48 1.75
CA PHE A 104 -28.72 -14.81 1.90
C PHE A 104 -29.26 -14.48 0.50
#